data_AF-A0A0A9E0C7-F1
#
_entry.id   AF-A0A0A9E0C7-F1
#
_cell.length_a   1.000
_cell.length_b   1.000
_cell.length_c   1.000
_cell.angle_alpha   90.00
_cell.angle_beta   90.00
_cell.angle_gamma   90.00
#
_symmetry.space_group_name_H-M   'P 1'
#
loop_
_entity.id
_entity.type
_entity.pdbx_description
1 polymer ?
#
loop_
_entity_poly.entity_id
_entity_poly.type
_entity_poly.pdbx_seq_one_letter_code
_entity_poly.pdbx_strand_id
1 'polypeptide(L)' 'MEKLLQDVGKDILPGVIIVCGGSYRRGKASCGDMDIVITHPDGESHVGFLPKFVQRLKEINFFEGGSCL' A
#
# COMPACT_ATOMS: atom_id res chain seq x y z
N MET A 1 -8.63 -5.87 1.85
CA MET A 1 -7.34 -5.49 1.22
C MET A 1 -6.90 -4.11 1.67
N GLU A 2 -7.67 -3.06 1.34
CA GLU A 2 -7.36 -1.66 1.68
C GLU A 2 -7.00 -1.43 3.15
N LYS A 3 -7.80 -1.95 4.08
CA LYS A 3 -7.51 -1.83 5.53
C LYS A 3 -6.14 -2.39 5.93
N LEU A 4 -5.76 -3.56 5.41
CA LEU A 4 -4.45 -4.17 5.70
C LEU A 4 -3.31 -3.29 5.18
N LEU A 5 -3.45 -2.75 3.97
CA LEU A 5 -2.46 -1.84 3.38
C LEU A 5 -2.33 -0.55 4.22
N GLN A 6 -3.45 -0.02 4.71
CA GLN A 6 -3.48 1.17 5.58
C GLN A 6 -2.84 0.90 6.94
N ASP A 7 -3.13 -0.25 7.56
CA ASP A 7 -2.57 -0.62 8.86
C ASP A 7 -1.05 -0.81 8.75
N VAL A 8 -0.58 -1.58 7.77
CA VAL A 8 0.86 -1.76 7.48
C VAL A 8 1.53 -0.42 7.19
N GLY A 9 0.86 0.48 6.46
CA GLY A 9 1.42 1.78 6.14
C GLY A 9 1.61 2.65 7.37
N LYS A 10 0.59 2.70 8.25
CA LYS A 10 0.63 3.49 9.49
C LYS A 10 1.68 2.99 10.48
N ASP A 11 1.97 1.69 10.47
CA ASP A 11 3.05 1.11 11.28
C ASP A 11 4.45 1.61 10.83
N ILE A 12 4.61 1.93 9.54
CA ILE A 12 5.88 2.38 8.96
C ILE A 12 6.04 3.90 9.02
N LEU A 13 4.97 4.63 8.70
CA LEU A 13 4.92 6.09 8.70
C LEU A 13 3.59 6.55 9.30
N PRO A 14 3.58 6.97 10.58
CA PRO A 14 2.40 7.57 11.19
C PRO A 14 1.91 8.75 10.36
N GLY A 15 0.61 8.78 10.04
CA GLY A 15 0.01 9.84 9.23
C GLY A 15 0.01 9.58 7.72
N VAL A 16 0.61 8.48 7.23
CA VAL A 16 0.52 8.11 5.81
C VAL A 16 -0.93 7.90 5.38
N ILE A 17 -1.26 8.39 4.20
CA ILE A 17 -2.57 8.21 3.57
C ILE A 17 -2.39 7.21 2.42
N ILE A 18 -3.15 6.12 2.49
CA ILE A 18 -3.18 5.08 1.46
C ILE A 18 -4.63 4.88 1.02
N VAL A 19 -4.86 5.04 -0.29
CA VAL A 19 -6.20 4.93 -0.90
C VAL A 19 -6.15 3.94 -2.05
N CYS A 20 -7.07 2.98 -2.05
CA CYS A 20 -7.27 2.11 -3.21
C CYS A 20 -8.03 2.87 -4.32
N GLY A 21 -7.41 2.95 -5.50
CA GLY A 21 -7.88 3.69 -6.66
C GLY A 21 -8.61 2.81 -7.67
N GLY A 22 -8.48 3.16 -8.95
CA GLY A 22 -8.85 2.26 -10.03
C GLY A 22 -10.33 1.94 -10.18
N SER A 23 -10.61 0.78 -10.77
CA SER A 23 -11.96 0.22 -10.90
C SER A 23 -12.59 -0.12 -9.54
N TYR A 24 -11.77 -0.47 -8.54
CA TYR A 24 -12.18 -0.67 -7.16
C TYR A 24 -12.85 0.61 -6.60
N ARG A 25 -12.19 1.77 -6.71
CA ARG A 25 -12.75 3.06 -6.26
C ARG A 25 -14.03 3.46 -7.00
N ARG A 26 -14.19 3.03 -8.26
CA ARG A 26 -15.41 3.28 -9.05
C ARG A 26 -16.54 2.28 -8.78
N GLY A 27 -16.36 1.34 -7.83
CA GLY A 27 -17.39 0.39 -7.43
C GLY A 27 -17.63 -0.74 -8.43
N LYS A 28 -16.65 -1.08 -9.28
CA LYS A 28 -16.79 -2.29 -10.11
C LYS A 28 -16.85 -3.52 -9.22
N ALA A 29 -17.73 -4.45 -9.55
CA ALA A 29 -17.92 -5.70 -8.80
C ALA A 29 -16.66 -6.59 -8.79
N SER A 30 -15.79 -6.45 -9.79
CA SER A 30 -14.49 -7.10 -9.85
C SER A 30 -13.42 -6.15 -10.39
N CYS A 31 -12.18 -6.42 -9.99
CA CYS A 31 -10.96 -5.74 -10.43
C CYS A 31 -9.90 -6.79 -10.78
N GLY A 32 -9.14 -6.56 -11.87
CA GLY A 32 -8.00 -7.41 -12.22
C GLY A 32 -6.80 -7.10 -11.33
N ASP A 33 -6.33 -5.85 -11.41
CA ASP A 33 -5.28 -5.32 -10.54
C ASP A 33 -5.84 -4.34 -9.50
N MET A 34 -5.03 -4.06 -8.48
CA MET A 34 -5.33 -3.06 -7.45
C MET A 34 -4.41 -1.84 -7.59
N ASP A 35 -4.99 -0.72 -8.00
CA ASP A 35 -4.31 0.58 -8.01
C ASP A 35 -4.28 1.18 -6.60
N ILE A 36 -3.13 1.68 -6.16
CA ILE A 36 -2.96 2.28 -4.82
C ILE A 36 -2.26 3.63 -4.95
N VAL A 37 -2.80 4.65 -4.27
CA VAL A 37 -2.16 5.96 -4.11
C VAL A 37 -1.65 6.09 -2.68
N ILE A 38 -0.41 6.54 -2.53
CA ILE A 38 0.27 6.74 -1.25
C ILE A 38 0.74 8.19 -1.17
N THR A 39 0.43 8.87 -0.07
CA THR A 39 0.88 10.25 0.18
C THR A 39 0.97 10.54 1.67
N HIS A 40 1.44 11.73 2.04
CA HIS A 40 1.48 12.21 3.42
C HIS A 40 1.06 13.70 3.47
N PRO A 41 0.30 14.15 4.48
CA PRO A 41 -0.21 15.53 4.55
C PRO A 41 0.85 16.64 4.51
N ASP A 42 2.07 16.35 4.96
CA ASP A 42 3.18 17.32 4.92
C ASP A 42 3.82 17.48 3.53
N GLY A 43 3.44 16.66 2.55
CA GLY A 43 3.99 16.73 1.20
C GLY A 43 5.45 16.25 1.06
N GLU A 44 6.08 15.73 2.11
CA GLU A 44 7.51 15.41 2.12
C GLU A 44 7.81 14.02 2.68
N SER A 45 7.15 13.60 3.78
CA SER A 45 7.48 12.36 4.50
C SER A 45 7.20 11.08 3.71
N HIS A 46 6.45 11.17 2.62
CA HIS A 46 6.21 10.05 1.70
C HIS A 46 7.46 9.66 0.89
N VAL A 47 8.49 10.53 0.81
CA VAL A 47 9.73 10.25 0.09
C VAL A 47 10.46 9.06 0.73
N GLY A 48 10.78 8.05 -0.09
CA GLY A 48 11.44 6.83 0.38
C GLY A 48 10.53 5.86 1.14
N PHE A 49 9.22 6.13 1.25
CA PHE A 49 8.26 5.24 1.91
C PHE A 49 8.02 3.94 1.12
N LEU A 50 7.86 4.03 -0.20
CA LEU A 50 7.44 2.90 -1.03
C LEU A 50 8.34 1.65 -0.89
N PRO A 51 9.69 1.73 -0.92
CA PRO A 51 10.55 0.56 -0.71
C PRO A 51 10.36 -0.09 0.67
N LYS A 52 10.20 0.72 1.73
CA LYS A 52 9.94 0.22 3.10
C LYS A 52 8.60 -0.48 3.18
N PHE A 53 7.58 0.08 2.55
CA PHE A 53 6.24 -0.48 2.49
C PHE A 53 6.21 -1.83 1.76
N VAL A 54 6.85 -1.91 0.59
CA VAL A 54 6.98 -3.17 -0.16
C VAL A 54 7.75 -4.22 0.65
N GLN A 55 8.84 -3.82 1.30
CA GLN A 55 9.61 -4.74 2.15
C GLN A 55 8.76 -5.30 3.29
N ARG A 56 7.99 -4.44 3.98
CA ARG A 56 7.12 -4.88 5.06
C ARG A 56 6.01 -5.83 4.59
N LEU A 57 5.43 -5.57 3.41
CA LEU A 57 4.45 -6.47 2.80
C LEU A 57 5.05 -7.85 2.49
N LYS A 58 6.30 -7.91 2.03
CA LYS A 58 7.01 -9.19 1.85
C LYS A 58 7.19 -9.94 3.17
N GLU A 59 7.59 -9.25 4.23
CA GLU A 59 7.80 -9.86 5.56
C GLU A 59 6.55 -10.50 6.14
N ILE A 60 5.37 -9.93 5.88
CA ILE A 60 4.09 -10.49 6.33
C ILE A 60 3.53 -11.52 5.33
N ASN A 61 4.33 -11.97 4.37
CA ASN A 61 3.96 -12.90 3.30
C ASN A 61 2.71 -12.45 2.51
N PHE A 62 2.55 -11.12 2.32
CA PHE A 62 1.42 -10.58 1.58
C PHE A 62 1.48 -10.95 0.08
N PHE A 63 2.68 -11.08 -0.46
CA PHE A 63 2.91 -11.52 -1.83
C PHE A 63 3.20 -13.03 -1.85
N GLU A 64 2.35 -13.82 -2.47
CA GLU A 64 2.66 -15.23 -2.75
C GLU A 64 3.70 -15.32 -3.88
N GLY A 65 4.80 -16.05 -3.65
CA GLY A 65 5.82 -16.34 -4.68
C GLY A 65 7.06 -15.44 -4.72
N GLY A 66 7.27 -14.58 -3.73
CA GLY A 66 8.35 -13.58 -3.72
C GLY A 66 9.62 -13.93 -2.95
N SER A 67 10.08 -15.18 -2.96
CA SER A 67 11.48 -15.47 -2.60
C SER A 67 12.35 -15.25 -3.83
N CYS A 68 12.87 -14.02 -3.98
CA CYS A 68 14.08 -13.81 -4.76
C CYS A 68 14.95 -12.81 -3.98
N LEU A 69 15.88 -13.37 -3.22
CA LEU A 69 17.19 -12.78 -2.98
C LEU A 69 18.00 -12.88 -4.27
#